data_AF-A0A445FJX2-F1
#
_entry.id   AF-A0A445FJX2-F1
#
_cell.length_a   1.000
_cell.length_b   1.000
_cell.length_c   1.000
_cell.angle_alpha   90.00
_cell.angle_beta   90.00
_cell.angle_gamma   90.00
#
_symmetry.space_group_name_H-M   'P 1'
#
loop_
_entity.id
_entity.type
_entity.pdbx_description
1 polymer ?
#
loop_
_entity_poly.entity_id
_entity_poly.type
_entity_poly.pdbx_seq_one_letter_code
_entity_poly.pdbx_strand_id
1 'polypeptide(L)'
;RGKGATINPGRFSCFGRGGMNQPILCHRQTQLNDSIMQGGFYGTYDLDSDCEGSGNGNHSYYEVAWEKKVNVGSWVFKHKLKTSNKYPRLILYLRADATRGFSGGYHYDTRGMLKTLPESPNFRVRLRLDIKKGGGPKSQFYLLDMSSCWKNNGAPCDGDVLTDVTRYGEMIINPKTPAWCSPTDLGNCPPFHITPDNRKIYRNDTENFPNTWSNPQAQEIVQLLPHPIWGAYVGDGWVGDPRTWELDVGGLSSRLYFYQ
;
A
#
# COMPACT_ATOMS: atom_id res chain seq x y z
N ARG A 1 -5.03 32.95 23.84
CA ARG A 1 -4.83 33.26 22.41
C ARG A 1 -3.90 32.22 21.83
N GLY A 2 -4.42 31.37 20.96
CA GLY A 2 -3.72 30.32 20.22
C GLY A 2 -4.82 29.60 19.45
N LYS A 3 -5.07 30.05 18.22
CA LYS A 3 -6.20 29.62 17.40
C LYS A 3 -6.00 28.16 17.01
N GLY A 4 -6.77 27.25 17.59
CA GLY A 4 -7.00 25.94 16.99
C GLY A 4 -7.55 26.15 15.59
N ALA A 5 -7.00 25.45 14.61
CA ALA A 5 -7.47 25.48 13.24
C ALA A 5 -8.96 25.08 13.22
N THR A 6 -9.82 26.04 12.94
CA THR A 6 -11.22 25.81 12.61
C THR A 6 -11.25 24.98 11.33
N ILE A 7 -11.66 23.71 11.44
CA ILE A 7 -12.05 22.90 10.29
C ILE A 7 -13.30 23.57 9.71
N ASN A 8 -13.14 24.31 8.61
CA ASN A 8 -14.28 24.87 7.90
C ASN A 8 -15.14 23.72 7.36
N PRO A 9 -16.41 23.59 7.78
CA PRO A 9 -17.33 22.62 7.19
C PRO A 9 -17.61 23.07 5.75
N GLY A 10 -17.03 22.39 4.76
CA GLY A 10 -17.25 22.75 3.35
C GLY A 10 -16.19 22.31 2.33
N ARG A 11 -15.05 21.75 2.74
CA ARG A 11 -14.02 21.32 1.75
C ARG A 11 -14.17 19.90 1.20
N PHE A 12 -15.03 19.08 1.79
CA PHE A 12 -15.47 17.81 1.21
C PHE A 12 -16.96 17.65 1.47
N SER A 13 -17.81 18.07 0.53
CA SER A 13 -19.22 17.68 0.60
C SER A 13 -19.31 16.20 0.22
N CYS A 14 -19.32 15.30 1.20
CA CYS A 14 -19.53 13.87 0.93
C CYS A 14 -20.88 13.59 0.26
N PHE A 15 -21.82 14.56 0.29
CA PHE A 15 -23.18 14.41 -0.25
C PHE A 15 -23.65 15.60 -1.12
N GLY A 16 -22.73 16.41 -1.66
CA GLY A 16 -23.06 17.49 -2.60
C GLY A 16 -22.88 17.08 -4.06
N ARG A 17 -23.28 17.96 -5.01
CA ARG A 17 -22.92 17.80 -6.44
C ARG A 17 -21.40 17.66 -6.55
N GLY A 18 -20.93 16.49 -6.99
CA GLY A 18 -19.50 16.16 -7.11
C GLY A 18 -18.96 15.21 -6.03
N GLY A 19 -19.79 14.71 -5.11
CA GLY A 19 -19.40 13.60 -4.24
C GLY A 19 -19.08 12.33 -5.05
N MET A 20 -18.04 11.59 -4.67
CA MET A 20 -17.80 10.28 -5.28
C MET A 20 -18.95 9.34 -4.92
N ASN A 21 -19.53 8.72 -5.94
CA ASN A 21 -20.56 7.70 -5.74
C ASN A 21 -19.99 6.51 -4.98
N GLN A 22 -20.82 5.89 -4.14
CA GLN A 22 -20.49 4.57 -3.61
C GLN A 22 -20.37 3.59 -4.79
N PRO A 23 -19.31 2.77 -4.84
CA PRO A 23 -19.21 1.75 -5.87
C PRO A 23 -20.34 0.74 -5.70
N ILE A 24 -20.78 0.20 -6.83
CA ILE A 24 -21.54 -1.04 -6.84
C ILE A 24 -20.58 -2.13 -6.36
N LEU A 25 -21.00 -2.89 -5.35
CA LEU A 25 -20.25 -4.01 -4.79
C LEU A 25 -21.12 -5.26 -4.82
N CYS A 26 -20.72 -6.20 -5.66
CA CYS A 26 -21.36 -7.48 -5.85
C CYS A 26 -20.54 -8.53 -5.10
N HIS A 27 -21.15 -9.14 -4.09
CA HIS A 27 -20.48 -10.12 -3.25
C HIS A 27 -20.77 -11.54 -3.73
N ARG A 28 -19.71 -12.30 -4.01
CA ARG A 28 -19.76 -13.75 -4.14
C ARG A 28 -19.31 -14.35 -2.82
N GLN A 29 -20.30 -14.73 -2.00
CA GLN A 29 -20.06 -15.36 -0.71
C GLN A 29 -19.07 -16.52 -0.82
N THR A 30 -18.22 -16.66 0.19
CA THR A 30 -17.24 -17.74 0.21
C THR A 30 -17.97 -19.07 0.33
N GLN A 31 -17.73 -19.97 -0.62
CA GLN A 31 -18.24 -21.32 -0.61
C GLN A 31 -17.07 -22.30 -0.46
N LEU A 32 -17.31 -23.38 0.27
CA LEU A 32 -16.40 -24.52 0.33
C LEU A 32 -16.88 -25.55 -0.69
N ASN A 33 -16.09 -25.78 -1.73
CA ASN A 33 -16.33 -26.87 -2.68
C ASN A 33 -15.19 -27.88 -2.55
N ASP A 34 -15.53 -29.12 -2.21
CA ASP A 34 -14.60 -30.18 -1.80
C ASP A 34 -13.65 -29.73 -0.66
N SER A 35 -12.44 -29.30 -1.05
CA SER A 35 -11.36 -28.87 -0.16
C SER A 35 -10.84 -27.47 -0.49
N ILE A 36 -11.56 -26.71 -1.33
CA ILE A 36 -11.17 -25.38 -1.77
C ILE A 36 -12.27 -24.40 -1.35
N MET A 37 -11.90 -23.42 -0.51
CA MET A 37 -12.73 -22.27 -0.21
C MET A 37 -12.52 -21.23 -1.31
N GLN A 38 -13.59 -20.77 -1.94
CA GLN A 38 -13.55 -19.75 -2.98
C GLN A 38 -14.61 -18.69 -2.76
N GLY A 39 -14.26 -17.43 -3.01
CA GLY A 39 -15.18 -16.32 -2.92
C GLY A 39 -14.68 -15.13 -3.73
N GLY A 40 -15.33 -14.00 -3.58
CA GLY A 40 -14.87 -12.77 -4.20
C GLY A 40 -15.83 -11.61 -4.03
N PHE A 41 -15.37 -10.44 -4.42
CA PHE A 41 -16.22 -9.31 -4.73
C PHE A 41 -15.81 -8.71 -6.08
N TYR A 42 -16.76 -8.09 -6.76
CA TYR A 42 -16.53 -7.37 -7.99
C TYR A 42 -17.52 -6.24 -8.12
N GLY A 43 -17.26 -5.31 -9.03
CA GLY A 43 -18.19 -4.23 -9.31
C GLY A 43 -17.56 -3.07 -10.06
N THR A 44 -18.18 -1.89 -9.92
CA THR A 44 -17.83 -0.68 -10.67
C THR A 44 -18.18 0.58 -9.88
N TYR A 45 -17.50 1.68 -10.18
CA TYR A 45 -17.85 3.01 -9.66
C TYR A 45 -18.85 3.75 -10.57
N ASP A 46 -19.08 3.25 -11.78
CA ASP A 46 -20.03 3.84 -12.73
C ASP A 46 -21.48 3.54 -12.28
N LEU A 47 -22.28 4.61 -12.16
CA LEU A 47 -23.66 4.55 -11.65
C LEU A 47 -24.65 3.88 -12.61
N ASP A 48 -24.34 3.89 -13.91
CA ASP A 48 -25.18 3.37 -15.00
C ASP A 48 -24.93 1.87 -15.25
N SER A 49 -24.68 1.11 -14.18
CA SER A 49 -24.32 -0.30 -14.22
C SER A 49 -24.99 -1.07 -13.08
N ASP A 50 -24.86 -2.39 -13.09
CA ASP A 50 -25.33 -3.30 -12.06
C ASP A 50 -24.38 -4.50 -11.96
N CYS A 51 -24.73 -5.48 -11.12
CA CYS A 51 -23.93 -6.69 -10.98
C CYS A 51 -23.90 -7.57 -12.24
N GLU A 52 -24.86 -7.46 -13.14
CA GLU A 52 -24.97 -8.27 -14.35
C GLU A 52 -24.19 -7.67 -15.54
N GLY A 53 -24.01 -6.34 -15.55
CA GLY A 53 -23.29 -5.58 -16.57
C GLY A 53 -21.87 -5.16 -16.18
N SER A 54 -21.44 -5.41 -14.93
CA SER A 54 -20.12 -5.01 -14.43
C SER A 54 -18.98 -5.65 -15.25
N GLY A 55 -18.38 -4.87 -16.15
CA GLY A 55 -17.26 -5.30 -16.99
C GLY A 55 -17.45 -5.10 -18.50
N ASN A 56 -18.70 -4.91 -18.96
CA ASN A 56 -19.00 -4.61 -20.35
C ASN A 56 -18.91 -3.10 -20.65
N GLY A 57 -18.47 -2.75 -21.85
CA GLY A 57 -18.35 -1.35 -22.29
C GLY A 57 -17.17 -0.57 -21.67
N ASN A 58 -17.28 0.77 -21.65
CA ASN A 58 -16.24 1.69 -21.16
C ASN A 58 -16.43 2.07 -19.67
N HIS A 59 -16.94 1.15 -18.86
CA HIS A 59 -17.07 1.32 -17.41
C HIS A 59 -15.81 0.89 -16.67
N SER A 60 -15.64 1.45 -15.48
CA SER A 60 -14.66 0.99 -14.50
C SER A 60 -15.03 -0.41 -14.04
N TYR A 61 -14.03 -1.16 -13.59
CA TYR A 61 -14.27 -2.50 -13.08
C TYR A 61 -13.19 -2.86 -12.07
N TYR A 62 -13.62 -3.44 -10.95
CA TYR A 62 -12.73 -4.08 -10.00
C TYR A 62 -13.23 -5.48 -9.68
N GLU A 63 -12.31 -6.39 -9.42
CA GLU A 63 -12.59 -7.73 -8.93
C GLU A 63 -11.47 -8.17 -7.99
N VAL A 64 -11.85 -8.75 -6.87
CA VAL A 64 -10.99 -9.52 -5.99
C VAL A 64 -11.62 -10.89 -5.83
N ALA A 65 -10.97 -11.91 -6.38
CA ALA A 65 -11.32 -13.29 -6.13
C ALA A 65 -10.29 -13.91 -5.20
N TRP A 66 -10.73 -14.75 -4.27
CA TRP A 66 -9.84 -15.48 -3.39
C TRP A 66 -10.11 -16.98 -3.46
N GLU A 67 -9.04 -17.74 -3.28
CA GLU A 67 -9.10 -19.19 -3.10
C GLU A 67 -8.14 -19.64 -2.00
N LYS A 68 -8.55 -20.66 -1.24
CA LYS A 68 -7.69 -21.33 -0.26
C LYS A 68 -8.01 -22.81 -0.22
N LYS A 69 -6.98 -23.63 -0.40
CA LYS A 69 -7.08 -25.06 -0.10
C LYS A 69 -7.08 -25.25 1.43
N VAL A 70 -8.06 -25.98 1.93
CA VAL A 70 -8.19 -26.26 3.37
C VAL A 70 -6.96 -27.04 3.84
N ASN A 71 -6.38 -26.63 4.96
CA ASN A 71 -5.19 -27.21 5.57
C ASN A 71 -3.91 -27.22 4.71
N VAL A 72 -3.90 -26.54 3.55
CA VAL A 72 -2.75 -26.52 2.64
C VAL A 72 -2.46 -25.10 2.18
N GLY A 73 -1.22 -24.66 2.39
CA GLY A 73 -0.70 -23.41 1.84
C GLY A 73 -1.44 -22.14 2.30
N SER A 74 -1.23 -21.09 1.51
CA SER A 74 -1.73 -19.74 1.78
C SER A 74 -2.98 -19.41 0.97
N TRP A 75 -3.63 -18.30 1.29
CA TRP A 75 -4.65 -17.71 0.43
C TRP A 75 -4.03 -17.22 -0.87
N VAL A 76 -4.74 -17.41 -1.98
CA VAL A 76 -4.40 -16.83 -3.28
C VAL A 76 -5.46 -15.78 -3.61
N PHE A 77 -5.03 -14.53 -3.77
CA PHE A 77 -5.88 -13.43 -4.17
C PHE A 77 -5.59 -13.05 -5.62
N LYS A 78 -6.64 -12.94 -6.43
CA LYS A 78 -6.60 -12.55 -7.84
C LYS A 78 -7.28 -11.20 -7.96
N HIS A 79 -6.51 -10.19 -8.34
CA HIS A 79 -7.00 -8.81 -8.45
C HIS A 79 -7.13 -8.44 -9.92
N LYS A 80 -8.22 -7.75 -10.25
CA LYS A 80 -8.43 -7.13 -11.55
C LYS A 80 -8.90 -5.71 -11.36
N LEU A 81 -8.32 -4.79 -12.13
CA LEU A 81 -8.67 -3.39 -12.09
C LEU A 81 -8.68 -2.83 -13.51
N LYS A 82 -9.73 -2.09 -13.85
CA LYS A 82 -9.91 -1.41 -15.13
C LYS A 82 -10.49 -0.04 -14.85
N THR A 83 -9.82 0.98 -15.35
CA THR A 83 -10.27 2.38 -15.29
C THR A 83 -11.29 2.69 -16.38
N SER A 84 -12.05 3.76 -16.20
CA SER A 84 -12.89 4.39 -17.25
C SER A 84 -12.51 5.85 -17.45
N ASN A 85 -13.14 6.52 -18.42
CA ASN A 85 -12.97 7.96 -18.59
C ASN A 85 -13.45 8.76 -17.36
N LYS A 86 -14.51 8.28 -16.69
CA LYS A 86 -15.05 8.90 -15.46
C LYS A 86 -14.14 8.60 -14.26
N TYR A 87 -13.53 7.41 -14.23
CA TYR A 87 -12.66 6.94 -13.14
C TYR A 87 -11.28 6.56 -13.68
N PRO A 88 -10.43 7.55 -14.02
CA PRO A 88 -9.14 7.32 -14.68
C PRO A 88 -8.04 6.84 -13.72
N ARG A 89 -8.30 6.85 -12.41
CA ARG A 89 -7.39 6.39 -11.36
C ARG A 89 -8.18 5.53 -10.38
N LEU A 90 -7.76 4.29 -10.24
CA LEU A 90 -8.30 3.36 -9.27
C LEU A 90 -7.13 2.69 -8.56
N ILE A 91 -7.32 2.39 -7.28
CA ILE A 91 -6.34 1.67 -6.46
C ILE A 91 -7.10 0.59 -5.68
N LEU A 92 -6.50 -0.58 -5.57
CA LEU A 92 -7.08 -1.72 -4.89
C LEU A 92 -6.05 -2.28 -3.90
N TYR A 93 -6.31 -2.08 -2.61
CA TYR A 93 -5.46 -2.54 -1.52
C TYR A 93 -5.98 -3.87 -0.96
N LEU A 94 -5.08 -4.85 -0.78
CA LEU A 94 -5.32 -5.98 0.09
C LEU A 94 -4.59 -5.72 1.41
N ARG A 95 -5.35 -5.53 2.48
CA ARG A 95 -4.81 -5.32 3.83
C ARG A 95 -5.16 -6.51 4.72
N ALA A 96 -4.24 -6.84 5.63
CA ALA A 96 -4.50 -7.77 6.72
C ALA A 96 -4.22 -7.06 8.05
N ASP A 97 -5.28 -6.70 8.77
CA ASP A 97 -5.18 -6.03 10.07
C ASP A 97 -5.13 -7.05 11.23
N ALA A 98 -4.70 -6.57 12.41
CA ALA A 98 -4.80 -7.30 13.66
C ALA A 98 -6.26 -7.56 14.05
N THR A 99 -6.53 -8.65 14.79
CA THR A 99 -7.89 -9.00 15.23
C THR A 99 -8.60 -7.92 16.06
N ARG A 100 -7.85 -7.02 16.71
CA ARG A 100 -8.31 -5.88 17.53
C ARG A 100 -7.23 -4.79 17.54
N GLY A 101 -7.65 -3.56 17.81
CA GLY A 101 -6.81 -2.37 17.96
C GLY A 101 -7.22 -1.26 17.01
N PHE A 102 -6.77 -0.05 17.32
CA PHE A 102 -6.86 1.10 16.42
C PHE A 102 -5.90 0.88 15.25
N SER A 103 -6.45 0.84 14.03
CA SER A 103 -5.66 0.76 12.79
C SER A 103 -5.41 2.15 12.24
N GLY A 104 -4.33 2.28 11.48
CA GLY A 104 -3.86 3.55 10.94
C GLY A 104 -4.95 4.31 10.19
N GLY A 105 -5.40 5.43 10.75
CA GLY A 105 -6.34 6.38 10.17
C GLY A 105 -7.77 6.28 10.71
N TYR A 106 -8.06 5.35 11.62
CA TYR A 106 -9.40 5.10 12.13
C TYR A 106 -9.49 5.30 13.65
N HIS A 107 -10.51 6.06 14.07
CA HIS A 107 -10.79 6.38 15.47
C HIS A 107 -11.61 5.31 16.19
N TYR A 108 -11.70 4.12 15.63
CA TYR A 108 -12.50 3.02 16.15
C TYR A 108 -11.71 1.71 16.12
N ASP A 109 -12.04 0.81 17.05
CA ASP A 109 -11.46 -0.53 17.14
C ASP A 109 -11.72 -1.30 15.85
N THR A 110 -10.66 -1.68 15.15
CA THR A 110 -10.73 -2.40 13.89
C THR A 110 -10.56 -3.90 14.14
N ARG A 111 -11.13 -4.71 13.25
CA ARG A 111 -10.96 -6.16 13.28
C ARG A 111 -10.46 -6.66 11.94
N GLY A 112 -9.30 -7.27 11.96
CA GLY A 112 -8.71 -7.91 10.79
C GLY A 112 -8.60 -9.42 10.92
N MET A 113 -7.88 -9.99 9.95
CA MET A 113 -7.74 -11.44 9.77
C MET A 113 -6.55 -12.04 10.51
N LEU A 114 -5.61 -11.21 11.01
CA LEU A 114 -4.42 -11.70 11.69
C LEU A 114 -4.75 -12.13 13.11
N LYS A 115 -4.57 -13.43 13.40
CA LYS A 115 -4.77 -14.01 14.73
C LYS A 115 -3.72 -13.60 15.76
N THR A 116 -2.54 -13.19 15.28
CA THR A 116 -1.40 -12.77 16.10
C THR A 116 -0.89 -11.45 15.56
N LEU A 117 -0.55 -10.53 16.45
CA LEU A 117 0.05 -9.26 16.06
C LEU A 117 1.49 -9.51 15.55
N PRO A 118 1.85 -9.02 14.36
CA PRO A 118 3.24 -9.05 13.90
C PRO A 118 4.10 -8.15 14.79
N GLU A 119 5.20 -8.69 15.31
CA GLU A 119 6.15 -7.94 16.13
C GLU A 119 7.50 -7.81 15.44
N SER A 120 8.05 -6.60 15.45
CA SER A 120 9.41 -6.34 14.99
C SER A 120 10.42 -6.87 16.02
N PRO A 121 11.57 -7.45 15.62
CA PRO A 121 12.02 -7.66 14.25
C PRO A 121 11.62 -9.02 13.64
N ASN A 122 10.88 -9.85 14.37
CA ASN A 122 10.72 -11.28 14.08
C ASN A 122 9.50 -11.58 13.20
N PHE A 123 9.35 -10.88 12.09
CA PHE A 123 8.24 -11.10 11.17
C PHE A 123 8.68 -11.04 9.71
N ARG A 124 8.37 -12.11 8.97
CA ARG A 124 8.66 -12.22 7.54
C ARG A 124 7.39 -12.42 6.73
N VAL A 125 7.33 -11.78 5.58
CA VAL A 125 6.23 -11.92 4.63
C VAL A 125 6.75 -12.57 3.36
N ARG A 126 6.14 -13.70 2.99
CA ARG A 126 6.36 -14.31 1.68
C ARG A 126 5.26 -13.86 0.72
N LEU A 127 5.63 -13.09 -0.30
CA LEU A 127 4.72 -12.58 -1.30
C LEU A 127 5.13 -13.08 -2.68
N ARG A 128 4.16 -13.53 -3.47
CA ARG A 128 4.34 -13.82 -4.90
C ARG A 128 3.48 -12.87 -5.72
N LEU A 129 4.10 -12.08 -6.59
CA LEU A 129 3.42 -11.23 -7.56
C LEU A 129 3.52 -11.86 -8.95
N ASP A 130 2.38 -12.02 -9.60
CA ASP A 130 2.24 -12.59 -10.94
C ASP A 130 1.33 -11.70 -11.77
N ILE A 131 1.92 -10.79 -12.54
CA ILE A 131 1.18 -9.83 -13.35
C ILE A 131 0.78 -10.52 -14.65
N LYS A 132 -0.52 -10.79 -14.83
CA LYS A 132 -1.02 -11.40 -16.07
C LYS A 132 -1.19 -10.41 -17.22
N LYS A 133 -1.59 -9.17 -16.90
CA LYS A 133 -1.84 -8.11 -17.88
C LYS A 133 -1.75 -6.75 -17.16
N GLY A 134 -0.99 -5.80 -17.72
CA GLY A 134 -0.75 -4.49 -17.10
C GLY A 134 0.74 -4.14 -17.05
N GLY A 135 1.15 -3.25 -16.13
CA GLY A 135 2.58 -2.90 -15.94
C GLY A 135 3.11 -1.84 -16.92
N GLY A 136 2.25 -0.91 -17.36
CA GLY A 136 2.71 0.25 -18.13
C GLY A 136 3.47 1.26 -17.26
N PRO A 137 4.08 2.31 -17.83
CA PRO A 137 4.80 3.36 -17.09
C PRO A 137 3.95 4.18 -16.10
N LYS A 138 2.63 3.97 -16.09
CA LYS A 138 1.67 4.59 -15.19
C LYS A 138 1.08 3.62 -14.15
N SER A 139 1.52 2.36 -14.15
CA SER A 139 1.12 1.36 -13.17
C SER A 139 2.06 1.40 -11.97
N GLN A 140 1.51 1.43 -10.78
CA GLN A 140 2.26 1.30 -9.52
C GLN A 140 1.80 0.02 -8.83
N PHE A 141 2.76 -0.77 -8.33
CA PHE A 141 2.48 -1.95 -7.54
C PHE A 141 2.96 -1.73 -6.11
N TYR A 142 2.03 -1.73 -5.17
CA TYR A 142 2.30 -1.52 -3.76
C TYR A 142 2.62 -2.92 -3.20
N LEU A 143 3.89 -3.17 -2.91
CA LEU A 143 4.38 -4.47 -2.45
C LEU A 143 4.02 -4.71 -0.98
N LEU A 144 4.20 -3.68 -0.16
CA LEU A 144 3.98 -3.73 1.27
C LEU A 144 3.59 -2.34 1.78
N ASP A 145 2.46 -2.29 2.47
CA ASP A 145 2.08 -1.18 3.34
C ASP A 145 2.09 -1.73 4.76
N MET A 146 3.03 -1.24 5.57
CA MET A 146 3.04 -1.50 7.01
C MET A 146 2.56 -0.25 7.72
N SER A 147 1.55 -0.38 8.58
CA SER A 147 1.05 0.72 9.37
C SER A 147 0.85 0.30 10.82
N SER A 148 1.03 1.26 11.72
CA SER A 148 0.67 1.11 13.13
C SER A 148 0.31 2.48 13.70
N CYS A 149 -0.31 2.48 14.87
CA CYS A 149 -0.80 3.68 15.54
C CYS A 149 -0.11 3.84 16.90
N TRP A 150 0.50 5.01 17.11
CA TRP A 150 0.98 5.43 18.43
C TRP A 150 0.95 6.96 18.55
N LYS A 151 0.89 7.47 19.76
CA LYS A 151 0.92 8.91 20.06
C LYS A 151 2.34 9.45 19.88
N ASN A 152 2.51 10.77 19.73
CA ASN A 152 3.85 11.39 19.60
C ASN A 152 4.79 11.15 20.79
N ASN A 153 4.24 10.83 21.96
CA ASN A 153 5.01 10.45 23.14
C ASN A 153 5.36 8.95 23.20
N GLY A 154 5.04 8.18 22.15
CA GLY A 154 5.29 6.73 22.06
C GLY A 154 4.24 5.85 22.74
N ALA A 155 3.22 6.43 23.39
CA ALA A 155 2.15 5.65 24.00
C ALA A 155 1.26 4.97 22.92
N PRO A 156 0.64 3.81 23.23
CA PRO A 156 -0.35 3.20 22.35
C PRO A 156 -1.52 4.14 22.05
N CYS A 157 -2.11 3.98 20.87
CA CYS A 157 -3.35 4.67 20.53
C CYS A 157 -4.54 4.20 21.37
N ASP A 158 -5.45 5.11 21.68
CA ASP A 158 -6.65 4.88 22.51
C ASP A 158 -7.95 5.36 21.85
N GLY A 159 -7.88 5.80 20.58
CA GLY A 159 -9.00 6.32 19.81
C GLY A 159 -9.14 7.84 19.87
N ASP A 160 -8.25 8.54 20.58
CA ASP A 160 -8.25 9.99 20.62
C ASP A 160 -7.73 10.58 19.31
N VAL A 161 -8.67 11.09 18.51
CA VAL A 161 -8.42 11.76 17.22
C VAL A 161 -7.47 12.96 17.29
N LEU A 162 -7.21 13.51 18.47
CA LEU A 162 -6.30 14.65 18.63
C LEU A 162 -4.86 14.24 18.90
N THR A 163 -4.64 13.07 19.50
CA THR A 163 -3.32 12.66 19.98
C THR A 163 -2.79 11.39 19.31
N ASP A 164 -3.68 10.56 18.76
CA ASP A 164 -3.32 9.36 18.02
C ASP A 164 -2.70 9.72 16.67
N VAL A 165 -1.54 9.13 16.39
CA VAL A 165 -0.83 9.34 15.12
C VAL A 165 -0.69 8.00 14.41
N THR A 166 -1.20 7.98 13.18
CA THR A 166 -0.98 6.87 12.26
C THR A 166 0.34 7.08 11.54
N ARG A 167 1.17 6.06 11.56
CA ARG A 167 2.42 6.05 10.81
C ARG A 167 2.44 4.82 9.94
N TYR A 168 2.78 5.01 8.67
CA TYR A 168 2.85 3.93 7.71
C TYR A 168 4.13 4.04 6.88
N GLY A 169 4.66 2.89 6.50
CA GLY A 169 5.78 2.74 5.59
C GLY A 169 5.32 1.93 4.40
N GLU A 170 5.44 2.51 3.22
CA GLU A 170 4.95 1.89 2.00
C GLU A 170 6.09 1.64 1.02
N MET A 171 6.02 0.49 0.34
CA MET A 171 6.98 0.06 -0.68
C MET A 171 6.28 -0.10 -2.02
N ILE A 172 6.71 0.70 -3.00
CA ILE A 172 6.19 0.64 -4.37
C ILE A 172 7.26 0.07 -5.31
N ILE A 173 6.84 -0.88 -6.15
CA ILE A 173 7.56 -1.31 -7.35
C ILE A 173 6.99 -0.55 -8.55
N ASN A 174 7.83 0.25 -9.19
CA ASN A 174 7.49 0.97 -10.42
C ASN A 174 8.71 1.03 -11.37
N PRO A 175 8.94 -0.01 -12.16
CA PRO A 175 10.24 -0.19 -12.81
C PRO A 175 10.35 0.54 -14.16
N LYS A 176 9.36 1.38 -14.50
CA LYS A 176 9.41 2.30 -15.64
C LYS A 176 9.19 3.76 -15.24
N THR A 177 9.28 4.08 -13.94
CA THR A 177 9.25 5.48 -13.49
C THR A 177 10.65 6.07 -13.49
N PRO A 178 10.82 7.27 -14.07
CA PRO A 178 12.10 7.98 -14.03
C PRO A 178 12.48 8.31 -12.59
N ALA A 179 13.76 8.20 -12.27
CA ALA A 179 14.29 8.70 -11.00
C ALA A 179 14.21 10.23 -10.99
N TRP A 180 13.56 10.81 -9.98
CA TRP A 180 13.50 12.25 -9.80
C TRP A 180 14.72 12.77 -9.04
N CYS A 181 15.24 12.00 -8.10
CA CYS A 181 16.57 12.24 -7.53
C CYS A 181 17.66 11.87 -8.55
N SER A 182 18.59 12.81 -8.79
CA SER A 182 19.75 12.61 -9.66
C SER A 182 20.89 13.58 -9.27
N PRO A 183 22.15 13.34 -9.70
CA PRO A 183 23.25 14.28 -9.46
C PRO A 183 22.99 15.68 -10.04
N THR A 184 22.16 15.78 -11.07
CA THR A 184 21.77 17.03 -11.74
C THR A 184 20.54 17.68 -11.09
N ASP A 185 19.87 17.01 -10.15
CA ASP A 185 18.64 17.47 -9.52
C ASP A 185 18.58 17.05 -8.04
N LEU A 186 19.58 17.52 -7.27
CA LEU A 186 19.73 17.20 -5.85
C LEU A 186 18.55 17.70 -4.98
N GLY A 187 17.77 18.66 -5.48
CA GLY A 187 16.57 19.16 -4.81
C GLY A 187 15.51 18.07 -4.58
N ASN A 188 15.46 17.10 -5.49
CA ASN A 188 14.57 15.94 -5.43
C ASN A 188 15.14 14.76 -4.63
N CYS A 189 16.37 14.86 -4.13
CA CYS A 189 17.00 13.83 -3.31
C CYS A 189 16.70 14.02 -1.80
N PRO A 190 16.57 12.93 -1.03
CA PRO A 190 16.48 12.99 0.43
C PRO A 190 17.67 13.76 1.03
N PRO A 191 17.52 14.43 2.18
CA PRO A 191 18.63 15.19 2.78
C PRO A 191 19.89 14.36 3.06
N PHE A 192 19.71 13.09 3.41
CA PHE A 192 20.79 12.14 3.66
C PHE A 192 20.34 10.68 3.42
N HIS A 193 21.31 9.80 3.19
CA HIS A 193 21.16 8.34 3.17
C HIS A 193 21.88 7.74 4.40
N ILE A 194 21.33 6.68 4.99
CA ILE A 194 21.97 5.92 6.06
C ILE A 194 22.30 4.52 5.52
N THR A 195 23.59 4.16 5.56
CA THR A 195 24.08 2.86 5.13
C THR A 195 23.78 1.76 6.17
N PRO A 196 23.93 0.45 5.83
CA PRO A 196 23.72 -0.64 6.79
C PRO A 196 24.56 -0.54 8.08
N ASP A 197 25.74 0.06 7.98
CA ASP A 197 26.68 0.33 9.07
C ASP A 197 26.40 1.66 9.79
N ASN A 198 25.21 2.24 9.61
CA ASN A 198 24.77 3.52 10.21
C ASN A 198 25.58 4.75 9.79
N ARG A 199 26.33 4.70 8.67
CA ARG A 199 27.02 5.88 8.14
C ARG A 199 26.04 6.79 7.44
N LYS A 200 26.04 8.07 7.82
CA LYS A 200 25.21 9.11 7.22
C LYS A 200 25.94 9.77 6.04
N ILE A 201 25.33 9.74 4.87
CA ILE A 201 25.83 10.37 3.64
C ILE A 201 24.87 11.48 3.24
N TYR A 202 25.35 12.72 3.13
CA TYR A 202 24.51 13.86 2.78
C TYR A 202 24.32 13.97 1.26
N ARG A 203 23.17 14.47 0.78
CA ARG A 203 22.90 14.61 -0.67
C ARG A 203 23.90 15.47 -1.45
N ASN A 204 24.65 16.32 -0.76
CA ASN A 204 25.68 17.15 -1.39
C ASN A 204 26.98 16.37 -1.67
N ASP A 205 27.17 15.21 -1.05
CA ASP A 205 28.26 14.27 -1.34
C ASP A 205 27.89 13.43 -2.55
N THR A 206 27.92 14.04 -3.74
CA THR A 206 27.43 13.41 -4.98
C THR A 206 28.25 12.20 -5.42
N GLU A 207 29.47 12.05 -4.91
CA GLU A 207 30.35 10.91 -5.15
C GLU A 207 29.87 9.66 -4.39
N ASN A 208 29.42 9.82 -3.15
CA ASN A 208 29.02 8.71 -2.29
C ASN A 208 27.50 8.57 -2.14
N PHE A 209 26.72 9.58 -2.51
CA PHE A 209 25.26 9.54 -2.36
C PHE A 209 24.63 8.63 -3.43
N PRO A 210 23.74 7.69 -3.04
CA PRO A 210 23.11 6.76 -3.96
C PRO A 210 21.97 7.43 -4.78
N ASN A 211 22.35 8.36 -5.66
CA ASN A 211 21.45 9.24 -6.41
C ASN A 211 20.46 8.47 -7.31
N THR A 212 20.89 7.38 -7.93
CA THR A 212 20.05 6.54 -8.81
C THR A 212 19.01 5.71 -8.07
N TRP A 213 19.06 5.68 -6.74
CA TRP A 213 18.38 4.67 -5.93
C TRP A 213 17.47 5.23 -4.84
N SER A 214 17.53 6.54 -4.61
CA SER A 214 16.84 7.22 -3.51
C SER A 214 15.78 8.16 -4.07
N ASN A 215 14.62 7.63 -4.46
CA ASN A 215 13.56 8.43 -5.08
C ASN A 215 12.35 8.60 -4.13
N PRO A 216 12.36 9.57 -3.20
CA PRO A 216 11.20 9.83 -2.38
C PRO A 216 10.07 10.39 -3.26
N GLN A 217 8.92 9.73 -3.31
CA GLN A 217 7.71 10.40 -3.76
C GLN A 217 7.13 11.16 -2.56
N ALA A 218 6.69 12.40 -2.75
CA ALA A 218 6.17 13.25 -1.68
C ALA A 218 4.78 12.78 -1.20
N GLN A 219 4.80 11.71 -0.44
CA GLN A 219 3.90 11.17 0.59
C GLN A 219 4.84 10.34 1.48
N GLU A 220 4.47 9.75 2.61
CA GLU A 220 5.39 8.87 3.38
C GLU A 220 5.63 7.52 2.67
N ILE A 221 5.88 7.58 1.36
CA ILE A 221 5.99 6.49 0.40
C ILE A 221 7.46 6.38 0.00
N VAL A 222 8.08 5.26 0.34
CA VAL A 222 9.45 4.97 -0.06
C VAL A 222 9.39 4.17 -1.36
N GLN A 223 9.65 4.84 -2.49
CA GLN A 223 9.89 4.10 -3.73
C GLN A 223 11.27 3.44 -3.62
N LEU A 224 11.27 2.11 -3.44
CA LEU A 224 12.49 1.32 -3.49
C LEU A 224 12.89 1.12 -4.96
N LEU A 225 13.83 1.93 -5.41
CA LEU A 225 14.61 1.59 -6.60
C LEU A 225 15.63 0.50 -6.24
N PRO A 226 16.16 -0.27 -7.21
CA PRO A 226 17.09 -1.37 -6.94
C PRO A 226 18.45 -0.91 -6.36
N HIS A 227 18.46 -0.48 -5.10
CA HIS A 227 19.66 -0.19 -4.32
C HIS A 227 20.27 -1.51 -3.80
N PRO A 228 21.59 -1.67 -3.71
CA PRO A 228 22.22 -2.88 -3.15
C PRO A 228 21.72 -3.26 -1.75
N ILE A 229 21.46 -2.28 -0.87
CA ILE A 229 20.86 -2.51 0.47
C ILE A 229 19.49 -3.19 0.39
N TRP A 230 18.73 -2.92 -0.68
CA TRP A 230 17.39 -3.43 -0.92
C TRP A 230 17.37 -4.58 -1.94
N GLY A 231 18.45 -4.79 -2.68
CA GLY A 231 18.55 -5.80 -3.75
C GLY A 231 18.48 -7.24 -3.24
N ALA A 232 18.79 -7.47 -1.96
CA ALA A 232 18.52 -8.75 -1.30
C ALA A 232 17.04 -8.95 -0.96
N TYR A 233 16.26 -7.87 -0.92
CA TYR A 233 14.87 -7.86 -0.48
C TYR A 233 13.88 -7.69 -1.64
N VAL A 234 14.30 -7.13 -2.80
CA VAL A 234 13.38 -6.78 -3.90
C VAL A 234 14.00 -7.02 -5.27
N GLY A 235 13.17 -7.46 -6.21
CA GLY A 235 13.43 -7.51 -7.65
C GLY A 235 12.14 -7.12 -8.39
N ASP A 236 12.19 -6.84 -9.68
CA ASP A 236 11.00 -6.38 -10.42
C ASP A 236 10.16 -7.56 -10.92
N GLY A 237 8.87 -7.59 -10.56
CA GLY A 237 7.89 -8.50 -11.15
C GLY A 237 7.24 -7.88 -12.38
N TRP A 238 7.16 -8.64 -13.48
CA TRP A 238 6.61 -8.17 -14.76
C TRP A 238 5.65 -9.16 -15.39
N VAL A 239 4.98 -8.71 -16.46
CA VAL A 239 4.16 -9.60 -17.30
C VAL A 239 5.05 -10.71 -17.86
N GLY A 240 4.72 -11.95 -17.51
CA GLY A 240 5.49 -13.13 -17.91
C GLY A 240 6.70 -13.45 -17.03
N ASP A 241 7.00 -12.64 -16.02
CA ASP A 241 8.09 -12.85 -15.06
C ASP A 241 7.55 -12.77 -13.62
N PRO A 242 6.82 -13.80 -13.16
CA PRO A 242 6.30 -13.83 -11.80
C PRO A 242 7.44 -13.94 -10.79
N ARG A 243 7.40 -13.11 -9.75
CA ARG A 243 8.43 -13.04 -8.72
C ARG A 243 7.88 -13.43 -7.36
N THR A 244 8.73 -14.06 -6.56
CA THR A 244 8.43 -14.39 -5.16
C THR A 244 9.53 -13.78 -4.30
N TRP A 245 9.14 -13.05 -3.27
CA TRP A 245 10.04 -12.44 -2.29
C TRP A 245 9.75 -12.99 -0.91
N GLU A 246 10.80 -13.14 -0.13
CA GLU A 246 10.72 -13.30 1.33
C GLU A 246 11.25 -12.01 1.95
N LEU A 247 10.32 -11.17 2.41
CA LEU A 247 10.60 -9.85 2.94
C LEU A 247 10.80 -9.95 4.45
N ASP A 248 11.95 -9.50 4.96
CA ASP A 248 12.18 -9.32 6.39
C ASP A 248 11.52 -8.02 6.88
N VAL A 249 10.19 -8.06 6.95
CA VAL A 249 9.34 -6.91 7.27
C VAL A 249 9.60 -6.41 8.68
N GLY A 250 9.85 -7.31 9.64
CA GLY A 250 10.19 -6.94 11.01
C GLY A 250 11.56 -6.27 11.09
N GLY A 251 12.58 -6.82 10.43
CA GLY A 251 13.89 -6.18 10.34
C GLY A 251 13.83 -4.80 9.67
N LEU A 252 13.05 -4.68 8.60
CA LEU A 252 12.78 -3.42 7.92
C LEU A 252 12.10 -2.40 8.84
N SER A 253 11.02 -2.78 9.52
CA SER A 253 10.28 -1.86 10.39
C SER A 253 11.12 -1.36 11.57
N SER A 254 12.07 -2.17 12.07
CA SER A 254 13.01 -1.76 13.11
C SER A 254 13.99 -0.65 12.67
N ARG A 255 14.18 -0.49 11.35
CA ARG A 255 15.09 0.48 10.74
C ARG A 255 14.38 1.70 10.17
N LEU A 256 13.04 1.68 10.11
CA LEU A 256 12.25 2.83 9.72
C LEU A 256 12.24 3.82 10.89
N TYR A 257 13.04 4.87 10.76
CA TYR A 257 12.99 6.01 11.66
C TYR A 257 11.76 6.84 11.32
N PHE A 258 10.61 6.48 11.89
CA PHE A 258 9.50 7.41 11.92
C PHE A 258 9.94 8.58 12.80
N TYR A 259 10.00 9.79 12.25
CA TYR A 259 10.34 11.00 12.98
C TYR A 259 9.61 11.00 14.35
N GLN A 260 10.37 10.94 15.44
CA GLN A 260 9.86 11.22 16.78
C GLN A 260 9.80 12.74 16.95
#